data_AF-A0A0R2FHW9-F1
#
_entry.id   AF-A0A0R2FHW9-F1
#
_cell.length_a   1.000
_cell.length_b   1.000
_cell.length_c   1.000
_cell.angle_alpha   90.00
_cell.angle_beta   90.00
_cell.angle_gamma   90.00
#
_symmetry.space_group_name_H-M   'P 1'
#
loop_
_entity.id
_entity.type
_entity.pdbx_description
1 polymer ?
#
loop_
_entity_poly.entity_id
_entity_poly.type
_entity_poly.pdbx_seq_one_letter_code
_entity_poly.pdbx_strand_id
1 'polypeptide(L)'
;MQQPVKSINTKVDLTVDATSYMGIADYGKMMIGDRGLEWYADKNVQKYIQIPWGEVTFVEVTVMFKGKYIPRFTVHTKTSSNFPFATRDPKRTLRAIRVYVDPKNLVQSRTFLKILGGYLRNIKSRYFTKDKQAKD
;
A
#
# COMPACT_ATOMS: atom_id res chain seq x y z
N MET A 1 -35.89 -4.42 2.47
CA MET A 1 -34.87 -3.93 1.52
C MET A 1 -33.69 -3.41 2.34
N GLN A 2 -32.51 -4.00 2.18
CA GLN A 2 -31.31 -3.59 2.93
C GLN A 2 -30.68 -2.36 2.23
N GLN A 3 -30.37 -1.32 3.01
CA GLN A 3 -29.85 -0.05 2.49
C GLN A 3 -28.37 -0.21 2.11
N PRO A 4 -27.95 0.11 0.87
CA PRO A 4 -26.54 0.17 0.53
C PRO A 4 -25.87 1.27 1.36
N VAL A 5 -24.62 1.03 1.80
CA VAL A 5 -23.84 2.06 2.50
C VAL A 5 -23.67 3.28 1.58
N LYS A 6 -23.80 4.48 2.15
CA LYS A 6 -23.61 5.73 1.42
C LYS A 6 -22.13 6.10 1.36
N SER A 7 -21.64 6.48 0.18
CA SER A 7 -20.30 7.05 0.03
C SER A 7 -20.14 8.32 0.85
N ILE A 8 -18.97 8.50 1.47
CA ILE A 8 -18.59 9.73 2.16
C ILE A 8 -18.15 10.82 1.19
N ASN A 9 -17.69 10.44 -0.01
CA ASN A 9 -17.22 11.35 -1.04
C ASN A 9 -18.40 12.05 -1.74
N THR A 10 -18.23 13.33 -2.07
CA THR A 10 -19.14 14.05 -2.99
C THR A 10 -18.59 14.17 -4.39
N LYS A 11 -17.28 14.01 -4.55
CA LYS A 11 -16.58 13.97 -5.83
C LYS A 11 -15.59 12.81 -5.82
N VAL A 12 -15.52 12.11 -6.95
CA VAL A 12 -14.62 10.98 -7.15
C VAL A 12 -13.57 11.38 -8.19
N ASP A 13 -12.30 11.25 -7.81
CA ASP A 13 -11.17 11.55 -8.71
C ASP A 13 -10.65 10.29 -9.41
N LEU A 14 -10.72 9.15 -8.71
CA LEU A 14 -10.24 7.88 -9.24
C LEU A 14 -11.08 6.72 -8.70
N THR A 15 -11.53 5.85 -9.60
CA THR A 15 -12.02 4.51 -9.27
C THR A 15 -11.09 3.49 -9.92
N VAL A 16 -10.66 2.50 -9.15
CA VAL A 16 -9.71 1.47 -9.61
C VAL A 16 -10.02 0.12 -8.98
N ASP A 17 -9.80 -0.96 -9.71
CA ASP A 17 -9.92 -2.31 -9.14
C ASP A 17 -8.81 -2.53 -8.10
N ALA A 18 -9.21 -3.04 -6.94
CA ALA A 18 -8.34 -3.15 -5.78
C ALA A 18 -8.68 -4.37 -4.94
N THR A 19 -7.64 -4.95 -4.34
CA THR A 19 -7.76 -6.04 -3.39
C THR A 19 -7.51 -5.49 -1.98
N SER A 20 -8.43 -5.77 -1.06
CA SER A 20 -8.24 -5.56 0.37
C SER A 20 -7.62 -6.80 0.99
N TYR A 21 -6.60 -6.61 1.83
CA TYR A 21 -5.99 -7.66 2.63
C TYR A 21 -6.38 -7.55 4.11
N MET A 22 -7.51 -6.89 4.41
CA MET A 22 -8.13 -6.92 5.72
C MET A 22 -8.73 -8.32 5.97
N GLY A 23 -7.90 -9.23 6.51
CA GLY A 23 -8.23 -10.64 6.68
C GLY A 23 -7.92 -11.46 5.42
N ILE A 24 -8.89 -12.24 4.94
CA ILE A 24 -8.77 -12.97 3.67
C ILE A 24 -8.81 -11.97 2.52
N ALA A 25 -7.89 -12.13 1.56
CA ALA A 25 -7.81 -11.28 0.37
C ALA A 25 -9.16 -11.24 -0.35
N ASP A 26 -9.66 -10.03 -0.59
CA ASP A 26 -10.96 -9.83 -1.21
C ASP A 26 -10.89 -8.77 -2.32
N TYR A 27 -11.60 -9.04 -3.41
CA TYR A 27 -11.62 -8.17 -4.58
C TYR A 27 -12.73 -7.14 -4.47
N GLY A 28 -12.45 -5.96 -4.99
CA GLY A 28 -13.36 -4.84 -4.93
C GLY A 28 -12.90 -3.66 -5.75
N LYS A 29 -13.57 -2.54 -5.54
CA LYS A 29 -13.22 -1.26 -6.15
C LYS A 29 -12.80 -0.27 -5.08
N MET A 30 -11.65 0.35 -5.30
CA MET A 30 -11.18 1.48 -4.51
C MET A 30 -11.59 2.77 -5.19
N MET A 31 -12.12 3.70 -4.40
CA MET A 31 -12.49 5.05 -4.81
C MET A 31 -11.66 6.05 -4.01
N ILE A 32 -11.01 6.97 -4.71
CA ILE A 32 -10.32 8.13 -4.14
C ILE A 32 -11.17 9.35 -4.47
N GLY A 33 -11.60 10.07 -3.44
CA GLY A 33 -12.43 11.26 -3.61
C GLY A 33 -12.06 12.40 -2.68
N ASP A 34 -12.89 13.44 -2.68
CA ASP A 34 -12.67 14.69 -1.97
C ASP A 34 -12.63 14.56 -0.44
N ARG A 35 -13.31 13.56 0.12
CA ARG A 35 -13.44 13.38 1.58
C ARG A 35 -12.66 12.21 2.15
N GLY A 36 -12.37 11.21 1.33
CA GLY A 36 -11.60 10.05 1.78
C GLY A 36 -11.31 9.03 0.69
N LEU A 37 -10.65 7.96 1.14
CA LEU A 37 -10.47 6.73 0.41
C LEU A 37 -11.58 5.75 0.82
N GLU A 38 -12.20 5.12 -0.16
CA GLU A 38 -13.23 4.10 0.05
C GLU A 38 -12.87 2.83 -0.71
N TRP A 39 -13.27 1.69 -0.18
CA TRP A 39 -13.18 0.40 -0.86
C TRP A 39 -14.47 -0.38 -0.65
N TYR A 40 -14.99 -0.99 -1.71
CA TYR A 40 -16.22 -1.77 -1.69
C TYR A 40 -15.95 -3.16 -2.28
N ALA A 41 -16.35 -4.22 -1.58
CA ALA A 41 -16.18 -5.58 -2.07
C ALA A 41 -17.13 -5.87 -3.25
N ASP A 42 -16.64 -6.57 -4.27
CA ASP A 42 -17.44 -6.88 -5.46
C ASP A 42 -18.58 -7.87 -5.13
N LYS A 43 -18.33 -8.81 -4.21
CA LYS A 43 -19.25 -9.92 -3.89
C LYS A 43 -20.17 -9.64 -2.71
N ASN A 44 -19.87 -8.64 -1.89
CA ASN A 44 -20.62 -8.36 -0.67
C ASN A 44 -20.76 -6.85 -0.44
N VAL A 45 -21.94 -6.32 -0.73
CA VAL A 45 -22.27 -4.90 -0.57
C VAL A 45 -22.20 -4.38 0.87
N GLN A 46 -22.26 -5.27 1.87
CA GLN A 46 -22.09 -4.90 3.28
C GLN A 46 -20.62 -4.81 3.70
N LYS A 47 -19.70 -5.33 2.87
CA LYS A 47 -18.27 -5.31 3.16
C LYS A 47 -17.63 -4.13 2.43
N TYR A 48 -17.35 -3.10 3.22
CA TYR A 48 -16.73 -1.86 2.74
C TYR A 48 -15.74 -1.33 3.76
N ILE A 49 -14.86 -0.44 3.30
CA ILE A 49 -13.92 0.32 4.11
C ILE A 49 -14.06 1.78 3.67
N GLN A 50 -14.21 2.69 4.63
CA GLN A 50 -14.21 4.13 4.39
C GLN A 50 -13.19 4.76 5.33
N ILE A 51 -12.23 5.49 4.77
CA ILE A 51 -11.15 6.13 5.50
C ILE A 51 -11.18 7.62 5.15
N PRO A 52 -11.79 8.46 6.00
CA PRO A 52 -11.71 9.91 5.84
C PRO A 52 -10.27 10.39 5.82
N TRP A 53 -9.95 11.41 5.01
CA TRP A 53 -8.57 11.92 4.94
C TRP A 53 -8.04 12.40 6.30
N GLY A 54 -8.91 12.94 7.15
CA GLY A 54 -8.56 13.36 8.50
C GLY A 54 -8.13 12.22 9.44
N GLU A 55 -8.44 10.97 9.10
CA GLU A 55 -8.01 9.79 9.86
C GLU A 55 -6.67 9.23 9.40
N VAL A 56 -6.22 9.57 8.19
CA VAL A 56 -4.97 9.05 7.61
C VAL A 56 -3.77 9.70 8.30
N THR A 57 -2.88 8.87 8.85
CA THR A 57 -1.61 9.33 9.44
C THR A 57 -0.49 9.29 8.41
N PHE A 58 -0.30 8.14 7.78
CA PHE A 58 0.67 7.96 6.68
C PHE A 58 0.28 6.76 5.80
N VAL A 59 0.88 6.70 4.62
CA VAL A 59 0.74 5.61 3.66
C VAL A 59 2.10 4.96 3.47
N GLU A 60 2.21 3.69 3.84
CA GLU A 60 3.42 2.90 3.63
C GLU A 60 3.35 2.20 2.27
N VAL A 61 4.36 2.41 1.42
CA VAL A 61 4.41 1.82 0.07
C VAL A 61 5.50 0.75 0.02
N THR A 62 5.12 -0.46 -0.36
CA THR A 62 6.09 -1.52 -0.69
C THR A 62 6.57 -1.33 -2.12
N VAL A 63 7.87 -1.12 -2.29
CA VAL A 63 8.48 -0.88 -3.60
C VAL A 63 9.51 -1.96 -3.90
N MET A 64 9.36 -2.63 -5.05
CA MET A 64 10.23 -3.70 -5.53
C MET A 64 10.93 -3.31 -6.84
N PHE A 65 11.94 -4.09 -7.20
CA PHE A 65 12.68 -3.95 -8.47
C PHE A 65 13.18 -2.52 -8.75
N LYS A 66 13.87 -1.92 -7.75
CA LYS A 66 14.44 -0.56 -7.83
C LYS A 66 13.39 0.53 -8.20
N GLY A 67 12.18 0.47 -7.66
CA GLY A 67 11.16 1.49 -7.95
C GLY A 67 10.17 1.12 -9.05
N LYS A 68 10.39 0.01 -9.75
CA LYS A 68 9.60 -0.32 -10.95
C LYS A 68 8.22 -0.88 -10.62
N TYR A 69 8.10 -1.61 -9.50
CA TYR A 69 6.89 -2.34 -9.14
C TYR A 69 6.43 -2.04 -7.72
N ILE A 70 5.11 -1.90 -7.53
CA ILE A 70 4.47 -1.63 -6.25
C ILE A 70 3.39 -2.69 -6.07
N PRO A 71 3.65 -3.81 -5.39
CA PRO A 71 2.65 -4.84 -5.18
C PRO A 71 1.54 -4.40 -4.24
N ARG A 72 1.88 -3.62 -3.21
CA ARG A 72 0.98 -3.26 -2.10
C ARG A 72 1.36 -1.92 -1.47
N PHE A 73 0.37 -1.30 -0.86
CA PHE A 73 0.54 -0.19 0.07
C PHE A 73 -0.41 -0.36 1.26
N THR A 74 -0.07 0.24 2.39
CA THR A 74 -0.84 0.19 3.62
C THR A 74 -1.23 1.60 4.01
N VAL A 75 -2.52 1.84 4.22
CA VAL A 75 -3.02 3.10 4.77
C VAL A 75 -3.07 2.97 6.29
N HIS A 76 -2.30 3.80 6.98
CA HIS A 76 -2.28 3.86 8.44
C HIS A 76 -3.23 4.97 8.91
N THR A 77 -3.96 4.68 10.00
CA THR A 77 -4.91 5.61 10.59
C THR A 77 -4.52 5.99 12.01
N LYS A 78 -5.16 7.03 12.58
CA LYS A 78 -4.91 7.48 13.96
C LYS A 78 -5.29 6.43 15.00
N THR A 79 -6.31 5.63 14.73
CA THR A 79 -6.83 4.59 15.62
C THR A 79 -6.04 3.28 15.55
N SER A 80 -4.80 3.31 15.06
CA SER A 80 -3.89 2.16 14.92
C SER A 80 -4.40 1.04 14.00
N SER A 81 -5.43 1.30 13.18
CA SER A 81 -5.88 0.37 12.15
C SER A 81 -5.04 0.53 10.88
N ASN A 82 -4.51 -0.58 10.39
CA ASN A 82 -3.69 -0.65 9.18
C ASN A 82 -4.50 -1.32 8.08
N PHE A 83 -4.64 -0.65 6.93
CA PHE A 83 -5.43 -1.14 5.81
C PHE A 83 -4.53 -1.45 4.62
N PRO A 84 -4.06 -2.70 4.47
CA PRO A 84 -3.25 -3.13 3.34
C PRO A 84 -4.09 -3.34 2.08
N PHE A 85 -3.66 -2.74 0.98
CA PHE A 85 -4.30 -2.84 -0.33
C PHE A 85 -3.30 -3.15 -1.45
N ALA A 86 -3.81 -3.75 -2.53
CA ALA A 86 -3.21 -3.73 -3.86
C ALA A 86 -4.20 -3.12 -4.84
N THR A 87 -3.72 -2.42 -5.86
CA THR A 87 -4.58 -1.87 -6.93
C THR A 87 -4.00 -2.21 -8.28
N ARG A 88 -4.86 -2.30 -9.31
CA ARG A 88 -4.43 -2.59 -10.68
C ARG A 88 -3.44 -1.55 -11.24
N ASP A 89 -3.58 -0.28 -10.85
CA ASP A 89 -2.64 0.79 -11.20
C ASP A 89 -2.14 1.52 -9.95
N PRO A 90 -1.15 0.97 -9.23
CA PRO A 90 -0.71 1.51 -7.94
C PRO A 90 -0.05 2.87 -8.06
N LYS A 91 0.61 3.18 -9.18
CA LYS A 91 1.25 4.49 -9.38
C LYS A 91 0.20 5.57 -9.55
N ARG A 92 -0.86 5.32 -10.33
CA ARG A 92 -1.98 6.26 -10.46
C ARG A 92 -2.75 6.42 -9.16
N THR A 93 -2.99 5.32 -8.43
CA THR A 93 -3.65 5.37 -7.13
C THR A 93 -2.88 6.23 -6.13
N LEU A 94 -1.58 5.99 -5.98
CA LEU A 94 -0.74 6.77 -5.05
C LEU A 94 -0.62 8.24 -5.46
N ARG A 95 -0.67 8.55 -6.75
CA ARG A 95 -0.74 9.94 -7.24
C ARG A 95 -2.06 10.62 -6.85
N ALA A 96 -3.18 9.92 -6.93
CA ALA A 96 -4.47 10.44 -6.49
C ALA A 96 -4.49 10.66 -4.97
N ILE A 97 -3.97 9.72 -4.19
CA ILE A 97 -3.85 9.85 -2.72
C ILE A 97 -2.96 11.04 -2.34
N ARG A 98 -1.86 11.28 -3.08
CA ARG A 98 -0.94 12.40 -2.83
C ARG A 98 -1.60 13.79 -2.92
N VAL A 99 -2.77 13.91 -3.55
CA VAL A 99 -3.53 15.17 -3.56
C VAL A 99 -4.05 15.51 -2.15
N TYR A 100 -4.35 14.49 -1.34
CA TYR A 100 -4.99 14.63 -0.03
C TYR A 100 -4.06 14.34 1.15
N VAL A 101 -2.99 13.58 0.91
CA VAL A 101 -2.01 13.20 1.93
C VAL A 101 -0.67 13.86 1.60
N ASP A 102 -0.10 14.57 2.58
CA ASP A 102 1.20 15.24 2.45
C ASP A 102 2.26 14.25 1.92
N PRO A 103 3.05 14.61 0.88
CA PRO A 103 4.10 13.77 0.34
C PRO A 103 5.06 13.19 1.38
N LYS A 104 5.33 13.90 2.48
CA LYS A 104 6.19 13.40 3.58
C LYS A 104 5.59 12.20 4.31
N ASN A 105 4.27 12.05 4.23
CA ASN A 105 3.50 10.96 4.82
C ASN A 105 3.24 9.83 3.81
N LEU A 106 3.71 9.92 2.56
CA LEU A 106 3.80 8.78 1.63
C LEU A 106 5.21 8.17 1.73
N VAL A 107 5.38 7.23 2.64
CA VAL A 107 6.70 6.68 3.00
C VAL A 107 6.94 5.33 2.33
N GLN A 108 8.16 5.09 1.87
CA GLN A 108 8.58 3.76 1.42
C GLN A 108 8.83 2.86 2.63
N SER A 109 8.36 1.60 2.57
CA SER A 109 8.57 0.63 3.66
C SER A 109 10.06 0.43 3.98
N ARG A 110 10.44 0.70 5.23
CA ARG A 110 11.83 0.53 5.72
C ARG A 110 12.25 -0.94 5.79
N THR A 111 11.30 -1.86 5.94
CA THR A 111 11.56 -3.30 6.14
C THR A 111 12.24 -3.92 4.93
N PHE A 112 11.84 -3.55 3.71
CA PHE A 112 12.51 -4.02 2.48
C PHE A 112 13.92 -3.47 2.31
N LEU A 113 14.15 -2.20 2.66
CA LEU A 113 15.49 -1.60 2.61
C LEU A 113 16.45 -2.33 3.57
N LYS A 114 15.97 -2.71 4.77
CA LYS A 114 16.74 -3.51 5.73
C LYS A 114 17.07 -4.91 5.20
N ILE A 115 16.10 -5.61 4.60
CA ILE A 115 16.31 -6.96 4.03
C ILE A 115 17.34 -6.92 2.90
N LEU A 116 17.22 -5.94 1.98
CA LEU A 116 18.17 -5.78 0.88
C LEU A 116 19.59 -5.49 1.38
N GLY A 117 19.74 -4.60 2.37
CA GLY A 117 21.02 -4.32 3.00
C GLY A 117 21.62 -5.51 3.76
N GLY A 118 20.78 -6.37 4.35
CA GLY A 118 21.22 -7.64 4.95
C GLY A 118 21.72 -8.65 3.92
N TYR A 119 20.99 -8.82 2.81
CA TYR A 119 21.36 -9.74 1.74
C TYR A 119 22.68 -9.34 1.05
N LEU A 120 22.86 -8.05 0.75
CA LEU A 120 24.09 -7.54 0.14
C LEU A 120 25.34 -7.72 1.03
N ARG A 121 25.19 -7.61 2.35
CA ARG A 121 26.29 -7.89 3.30
C ARG A 121 26.69 -9.37 3.30
N ASN A 122 25.71 -10.27 3.23
CA ASN A 122 25.94 -11.72 3.18
C ASN A 122 26.55 -12.19 1.84
N ILE A 123 26.33 -11.47 0.75
CA ILE A 123 27.01 -11.74 -0.52
C ILE A 123 28.48 -11.35 -0.44
N LYS A 124 28.79 -10.14 0.06
CA LYS A 124 30.19 -9.69 0.19
C LYS A 124 31.02 -10.64 1.04
N SER A 125 30.50 -11.15 2.16
CA SER A 125 31.24 -12.10 3.00
C SER A 125 31.59 -13.41 2.26
N ARG A 126 30.74 -13.90 1.36
CA ARG A 126 31.03 -15.12 0.58
C ARG A 126 32.12 -14.93 -0.49
N TYR A 127 32.26 -13.72 -1.04
CA TYR A 127 33.33 -13.43 -1.99
C TYR A 127 34.68 -13.19 -1.28
N PHE A 128 34.69 -12.50 -0.12
CA PHE A 128 35.92 -12.27 0.65
C PHE A 128 36.51 -13.54 1.30
N THR A 129 35.71 -14.57 1.58
CA THR A 129 36.23 -15.84 2.13
C THR A 129 36.84 -16.75 1.06
N LYS A 130 36.41 -16.65 -0.21
CA LYS A 130 36.95 -17.48 -1.31
C LYS A 130 38.36 -17.08 -1.73
N ASP A 131 38.72 -15.80 -1.64
CA ASP A 131 40.06 -15.31 -2.00
C ASP A 131 41.15 -15.70 -0.98
N LYS A 132 40.78 -16.16 0.22
CA LYS A 132 41.73 -16.63 1.25
C LYS A 132 42.06 -18.13 1.15
N GLN A 133 41.28 -18.93 0.43
CA GLN A 133 41.52 -20.37 0.27
C GLN A 133 42.19 -20.75 -1.06
N ALA A 134 42.45 -19.78 -1.94
CA ALA A 134 43.11 -20.01 -3.24
C ALA A 134 44.58 -19.56 -3.26
N LYS A 135 45.18 -19.30 -2.09
CA LYS A 135 46.57 -18.82 -1.94
C LYS A 135 47.43 -19.63 -0.97
N ASP A 136 46.94 -20.79 -0.52
CA ASP A 136 47.71 -21.77 0.27
C ASP A 136 47.92 -23.05 -0.54
#